data_AF-A0A833D5D3-F1
#
_entry.id   AF-A0A833D5D3-F1
#
_cell.length_a   1.000
_cell.length_b   1.000
_cell.length_c   1.000
_cell.angle_alpha   90.00
_cell.angle_beta   90.00
_cell.angle_gamma   90.00
#
_symmetry.space_group_name_H-M   'P 1'
#
loop_
_entity.id
_entity.type
_entity.pdbx_description
1 polymer ?
#
loop_
_entity_poly.entity_id
_entity_poly.type
_entity_poly.pdbx_seq_one_letter_code
_entity_poly.pdbx_strand_id
1 'polypeptide(L)' 'DKGPPLIHRVYHPGHHGDAAFFLAAKQGVRQHHWRFGDMAALPHVSDQQLAAIVRFVREVQAANGIGQLAQE' A
#
# COMPACT_ATOMS: atom_id res chain seq x y z
N ASP A 1 14.34 -11.80 2.83
CA ASP A 1 13.40 -12.54 1.95
C ASP A 1 11.93 -12.24 2.22
N LYS A 2 11.58 -11.26 3.07
CA LYS A 2 10.18 -10.84 3.34
C LYS A 2 10.11 -9.33 3.56
N GLY A 3 9.08 -8.71 2.99
CA GLY A 3 8.73 -7.32 3.23
C GLY A 3 7.64 -7.26 4.29
N PRO A 4 7.49 -6.13 4.99
CA PRO A 4 6.40 -6.00 5.94
C PRO A 4 5.04 -6.08 5.21
N PRO A 5 3.97 -6.54 5.88
CA PRO A 5 2.63 -6.50 5.31
C PRO A 5 2.18 -5.04 5.10
N LEU A 6 1.13 -4.84 4.31
CA LEU A 6 0.50 -3.51 4.14
C LEU A 6 -0.01 -2.92 5.47
N ILE A 7 -0.17 -3.77 6.49
CA ILE A 7 -0.48 -3.38 7.88
C ILE A 7 0.83 -3.21 8.66
N HIS A 8 1.69 -2.31 8.20
CA HIS A 8 2.93 -1.93 8.86
C HIS A 8 3.15 -0.43 8.72
N ARG A 9 3.79 0.19 9.72
CA ARG A 9 3.98 1.66 9.74
C ARG A 9 4.65 2.19 8.47
N VAL A 10 5.55 1.46 7.82
CA VAL A 10 6.16 1.90 6.55
C VAL A 10 5.12 2.24 5.47
N TYR A 11 3.92 1.65 5.50
CA TYR A 11 2.85 1.93 4.52
C TYR A 11 1.78 2.91 5.05
N HIS A 12 2.07 3.64 6.13
CA HIS A 12 1.13 4.63 6.67
C HIS A 12 0.80 5.72 5.62
N PRO A 13 -0.37 6.36 5.67
CA PRO A 13 -0.83 7.31 4.64
C PRO A 13 0.14 8.47 4.39
N GLY A 14 0.79 9.00 5.44
CA GLY A 14 1.81 10.05 5.30
C GLY A 14 3.12 9.65 4.59
N HIS A 15 3.39 8.36 4.36
CA HIS A 15 4.58 7.89 3.65
C HIS A 15 4.21 7.20 2.33
N HIS A 16 3.19 6.33 2.36
CA HIS A 16 2.57 5.74 1.18
C HIS A 16 1.10 6.14 1.12
N GLY A 17 0.83 7.29 0.49
CA GLY A 17 -0.53 7.78 0.28
C GLY A 17 -1.34 6.87 -0.65
N ASP A 18 -2.65 7.09 -0.72
CA ASP A 18 -3.57 6.22 -1.47
C ASP A 18 -3.21 6.12 -2.95
N ALA A 19 -2.80 7.23 -3.57
CA ALA A 19 -2.35 7.25 -4.96
C ALA A 19 -1.17 6.30 -5.24
N ALA A 20 -0.33 6.01 -4.25
CA ALA A 20 0.79 5.07 -4.43
C ALA A 20 0.28 3.65 -4.71
N PHE A 21 -0.84 3.23 -4.11
CA PHE A 21 -1.46 1.92 -4.38
C PHE A 21 -1.99 1.86 -5.83
N PHE A 22 -2.62 2.93 -6.30
CA PHE A 22 -3.10 3.02 -7.67
C PHE A 22 -1.95 2.99 -8.67
N LEU A 23 -0.89 3.78 -8.45
CA LEU A 23 0.28 3.79 -9.32
C LEU A 23 0.96 2.42 -9.35
N ALA A 24 1.16 1.79 -8.19
CA ALA A 24 1.77 0.47 -8.10
C ALA A 24 0.97 -0.59 -8.88
N ALA A 25 -0.36 -0.62 -8.73
CA ALA A 25 -1.19 -1.55 -9.46
C ALA A 25 -1.28 -1.24 -10.96
N LYS A 26 -1.36 0.03 -11.35
CA LYS A 26 -1.58 0.42 -12.76
C LYS A 26 -0.29 0.43 -13.59
N GLN A 27 0.84 0.70 -12.97
CA GLN A 27 2.12 0.93 -13.66
C GLN A 27 3.20 -0.07 -13.27
N GLY A 28 2.98 -0.85 -12.22
CA GLY A 28 4.03 -1.64 -11.60
C GLY A 28 4.98 -0.78 -10.77
N VAL A 29 5.98 -1.43 -10.19
CA VAL A 29 6.96 -0.79 -9.29
C VAL A 29 8.33 -1.39 -9.55
N ARG A 30 9.33 -0.54 -9.82
CA ARG A 30 10.72 -0.99 -9.90
C ARG A 30 11.20 -1.42 -8.52
N GLN A 31 12.03 -2.46 -8.47
CA GLN A 31 12.64 -2.91 -7.23
C GLN A 31 13.44 -1.78 -6.56
N HIS A 32 13.17 -1.48 -5.28
CA HIS A 32 13.89 -0.43 -4.55
C HIS A 32 14.12 -0.67 -3.04
N HIS A 33 13.25 -1.41 -2.33
CA HIS A 33 13.44 -1.69 -0.90
C HIS A 33 13.66 -3.17 -0.55
N TRP A 34 13.13 -4.09 -1.34
CA TRP A 34 13.24 -5.54 -1.12
C TRP A 34 13.75 -6.23 -2.37
N ARG A 35 14.36 -7.41 -2.20
CA ARG A 35 14.91 -8.21 -3.30
C ARG A 35 13.86 -9.15 -3.91
N PHE A 36 12.66 -8.65 -4.19
CA PHE A 36 11.57 -9.43 -4.82
C PHE A 36 11.53 -9.32 -6.34
N GLY A 37 12.40 -8.50 -6.93
CA GLY A 37 12.26 -8.07 -8.31
C GLY A 37 11.25 -6.93 -8.46
N ASP A 38 11.01 -6.56 -9.71
CA ASP A 38 10.00 -5.57 -10.08
C ASP A 38 8.60 -6.14 -9.86
N MET A 39 7.67 -5.30 -9.40
CA MET A 39 6.25 -5.59 -9.42
C MET A 39 5.70 -5.25 -10.81
N ALA A 40 5.14 -6.23 -11.52
CA ALA A 40 4.43 -5.98 -12.77
C ALA A 40 3.10 -5.24 -12.51
N ALA A 41 2.63 -4.47 -13.51
CA ALA A 41 1.29 -3.89 -13.48
C ALA A 41 0.21 -4.99 -13.46
N LEU A 42 -0.94 -4.66 -12.86
CA LEU A 42 -2.11 -5.51 -12.69
C LEU A 42 -3.29 -4.96 -13.51
N PRO A 43 -3.29 -5.10 -14.86
CA PRO A 43 -4.28 -4.46 -15.74
C PRO A 43 -5.71 -4.98 -15.59
N HIS A 44 -5.88 -6.11 -14.90
CA HIS A 44 -7.18 -6.74 -14.65
C HIS A 44 -7.87 -6.20 -13.38
N VAL A 45 -7.21 -5.34 -12.60
CA VAL A 45 -7.78 -4.73 -11.40
C VAL A 45 -8.35 -3.35 -11.77
N SER A 46 -9.65 -3.17 -11.61
CA SER A 46 -10.31 -1.90 -11.91
C SER A 46 -10.04 -0.83 -10.87
N ASP A 47 -10.22 0.45 -11.23
CA ASP A 47 -10.10 1.57 -10.29
C ASP A 47 -11.09 1.44 -9.11
N GLN A 48 -12.27 0.86 -9.34
CA GLN A 48 -13.25 0.57 -8.28
C GLN A 48 -12.74 -0.50 -7.30
N GLN A 49 -12.11 -1.56 -7.81
CA GLN A 49 -11.50 -2.59 -6.96
C GLN A 49 -10.32 -2.02 -6.18
N LEU A 50 -9.47 -1.19 -6.80
CA LEU A 50 -8.37 -0.52 -6.11
C LEU A 50 -8.88 0.39 -4.99
N ALA A 51 -9.93 1.16 -5.23
CA ALA A 51 -10.54 2.00 -4.19
C ALA A 51 -11.04 1.15 -3.00
N ALA A 52 -11.69 0.01 -3.27
CA ALA A 52 -12.14 -0.90 -2.23
C ALA A 52 -10.98 -1.53 -1.43
N ILE A 53 -9.90 -1.92 -2.12
CA ILE A 53 -8.69 -2.48 -1.50
C ILE A 53 -8.01 -1.43 -0.62
N VAL A 54 -7.80 -0.20 -1.13
CA VAL A 54 -7.19 0.89 -0.37
C VAL A 54 -8.01 1.18 0.88
N ARG A 55 -9.35 1.31 0.73
CA ARG A 55 -10.26 1.49 1.87
C ARG A 55 -10.08 0.39 2.92
N PHE A 56 -10.10 -0.88 2.51
CA PHE A 56 -9.86 -2.00 3.41
C PHE A 56 -8.51 -1.90 4.12
N VAL A 57 -7.42 -1.61 3.40
CA VAL A 57 -6.09 -1.44 3.99
C VAL A 57 -6.08 -0.32 5.03
N ARG A 58 -6.75 0.81 4.76
CA ARG A 58 -6.82 1.94 5.70
C ARG A 58 -7.64 1.63 6.94
N GLU A 59 -8.79 0.96 6.78
CA GLU A 59 -9.62 0.53 7.91
C GLU A 59 -8.83 -0.44 8.82
N VAL A 60 -8.11 -1.41 8.23
CA VAL A 60 -7.28 -2.34 9.00
C VAL A 60 -6.06 -1.64 9.62
N GLN A 61 -5.40 -0.72 8.91
CA GLN A 61 -4.31 0.08 9.48
C GLN A 61 -4.79 0.89 10.70
N ALA A 62 -5.94 1.56 10.60
CA ALA A 62 -6.53 2.33 11.69
C ALA A 62 -6.89 1.45 12.89
N ALA A 63 -7.49 0.28 12.66
CA ALA A 63 -7.79 -0.69 13.72
C ALA A 63 -6.53 -1.22 14.44
N ASN A 64 -5.35 -1.08 13.81
CA ASN A 64 -4.06 -1.46 14.37
C ASN A 64 -3.20 -0.25 14.80
N GLY A 65 -3.79 0.95 14.94
CA GLY A 65 -3.10 2.15 15.41
C GLY A 65 -2.11 2.75 14.39
N ILE A 66 -2.26 2.47 13.10
CA ILE A 66 -1.39 2.97 12.02
C ILE A 66 -2.14 4.06 11.25
N GLY A 67 -1.56 5.27 11.17
CA GLY A 67 -2.06 6.35 10.32
C GLY A 67 -2.69 7.54 11.05
N GLN A 68 -2.90 7.43 12.36
CA GLN A 68 -2.94 8.62 13.21
C GLN A 68 -1.49 9.06 13.44
N LEU A 69 -1.20 10.37 13.36
CA LEU A 69 -0.05 10.89 14.08
C LEU A 69 -0.24 10.40 15.51
N ALA A 70 0.68 9.59 16.04
CA ALA A 70 0.67 9.26 17.45
C ALA A 70 0.58 10.59 18.20
N GLN A 71 -0.55 10.86 18.84
CA GLN A 71 -0.54 11.76 19.96
C GLN A 71 -0.01 10.92 21.11
N GLU A 72 1.26 11.20 21.42
CA GLU A 72 2.11 10.70 22.52
C GLU A 72 2.65 9.27 22.39
#